data_AF-A0AAU3GMU0-F1
#
_entry.id   AF-A0AAU3GMU0-F1
#
_cell.length_a   1.000
_cell.length_b   1.000
_cell.length_c   1.000
_cell.angle_alpha   90.00
_cell.angle_beta   90.00
_cell.angle_gamma   90.00
#
_symmetry.space_group_name_H-M   'P 1'
#
loop_
_entity.id
_entity.type
_entity.pdbx_description
1 polymer ?
#
loop_
_entity_poly.entity_id
_entity_poly.type
_entity_poly.pdbx_seq_one_letter_code
_entity_poly.pdbx_strand_id
1 'polypeptide(L)'
;MAGWSSGGHRTCCAGCCPRRLNEPTPSVTIDLAPIFTSEPAQFAAAEDAVNALGLLAMTRAFTASQRLLVLDWQHPCWWFWPHRQALDDDPRWPVEIFPNGDYYVFLSEDMTTGTFGHPWEQTLCIFGDPLISTLSPLLTSWPPVKRARSF
;
A
#
# COMPACT_ATOMS: atom_id res chain seq x y z
N MET A 1 17.28 -42.71 29.92
CA MET A 1 15.98 -42.78 29.23
C MET A 1 15.17 -41.56 29.63
N ALA A 2 14.56 -40.91 28.65
CA ALA A 2 14.09 -39.54 28.69
C ALA A 2 12.99 -39.26 29.73
N GLY A 3 13.12 -38.14 30.44
CA GLY A 3 12.07 -37.55 31.27
C GLY A 3 11.10 -36.75 30.40
N TRP A 4 9.81 -36.84 30.72
CA TRP A 4 8.76 -36.00 30.15
C TRP A 4 8.45 -34.91 31.17
N SER A 5 8.90 -33.68 30.91
CA SER A 5 8.36 -32.50 31.56
C SER A 5 7.08 -32.08 30.84
N SER A 6 6.08 -31.72 31.64
CA SER A 6 4.80 -31.20 31.22
C SER A 6 4.99 -29.97 30.32
N GLY A 7 4.58 -30.10 29.05
CA GLY A 7 4.58 -29.04 28.07
C GLY A 7 3.70 -27.88 28.54
N GLY A 8 4.34 -26.76 28.88
CA GLY A 8 3.67 -25.50 29.15
C GLY A 8 2.84 -25.07 27.94
N HIS A 9 1.59 -24.72 28.21
CA HIS A 9 0.78 -23.93 27.29
C HIS A 9 1.58 -22.65 26.96
N ARG A 10 2.05 -22.56 25.71
CA ARG A 10 2.51 -21.29 25.14
C ARG A 10 1.28 -20.41 24.99
N THR A 11 1.08 -19.56 25.99
CA THR A 11 0.18 -18.41 25.90
C THR A 11 0.57 -17.59 24.67
N CYS A 12 -0.40 -17.33 23.79
CA CYS A 12 -0.26 -16.36 22.72
C CYS A 12 0.25 -15.04 23.30
N CYS A 13 1.36 -14.52 22.79
CA CYS A 13 1.86 -13.20 23.17
C CYS A 13 0.76 -12.17 22.90
N ALA A 14 0.36 -11.43 23.95
CA ALA A 14 -0.41 -10.20 23.81
C ALA A 14 0.42 -9.21 22.99
N GLY A 15 0.20 -9.18 21.68
CA GLY A 15 1.00 -8.41 20.72
C GLY A 15 1.00 -8.97 19.30
N CYS A 16 0.70 -10.26 19.11
CA CYS A 16 0.40 -10.81 17.80
C CYS A 16 -1.06 -10.51 17.45
N CYS A 17 -1.32 -9.34 16.85
CA CYS A 17 -2.56 -9.15 16.11
C CYS A 17 -2.47 -10.01 14.84
N PRO A 18 -3.33 -11.04 14.66
CA PRO A 18 -3.24 -11.96 13.51
C PRO A 18 -3.60 -11.30 12.16
N ARG A 19 -3.79 -9.97 12.11
CA ARG A 19 -4.14 -9.19 10.91
C ARG A 19 -3.06 -8.21 10.46
N ARG A 20 -1.82 -8.30 10.97
CA ARG A 20 -0.78 -7.34 10.62
C ARG A 20 0.13 -7.89 9.52
N LEU A 21 0.23 -7.18 8.40
CA LEU A 21 1.28 -7.41 7.41
C LEU A 21 2.66 -7.25 8.07
N ASN A 22 3.60 -8.15 7.78
CA ASN A 22 5.01 -7.87 8.05
C ASN A 22 5.53 -6.94 6.95
N GLU A 23 5.51 -5.63 7.21
CA GLU A 23 5.83 -4.59 6.23
C GLU A 23 7.27 -4.77 5.69
N PRO A 24 7.51 -4.63 4.37
CA PRO A 24 8.85 -4.68 3.79
C PRO A 24 9.78 -3.61 4.39
N THR A 25 11.09 -3.79 4.28
CA THR A 25 12.09 -2.76 4.64
C THR A 25 12.86 -2.38 3.37
N PRO A 26 12.98 -1.08 3.03
CA PRO A 26 12.40 0.06 3.74
C PRO A 26 10.91 0.24 3.42
N SER A 27 10.15 0.85 4.34
CA SER A 27 8.74 1.22 4.12
C SER A 27 8.29 2.42 4.94
N VAL A 28 7.27 3.11 4.43
CA VAL A 28 6.50 4.14 5.14
C VAL A 28 5.02 3.82 4.97
N THR A 29 4.29 3.72 6.08
CA THR A 29 2.86 3.45 6.08
C THR A 29 2.10 4.71 6.48
N ILE A 30 1.27 5.20 5.56
CA ILE A 30 0.42 6.37 5.72
C ILE A 30 -0.89 5.94 6.38
N ASP A 31 -1.37 6.73 7.34
CA ASP A 31 -2.68 6.56 7.96
C ASP A 31 -3.73 7.30 7.13
N LEU A 32 -4.63 6.55 6.49
CA LEU A 32 -5.72 7.08 5.69
C LEU A 32 -7.01 7.22 6.50
N ALA A 33 -7.05 6.76 7.75
CA ALA A 33 -8.23 6.83 8.61
C ALA A 33 -8.89 8.23 8.67
N PRO A 34 -8.15 9.35 8.74
CA PRO A 34 -8.76 10.68 8.71
C PRO A 34 -9.59 10.96 7.45
N ILE A 35 -9.21 10.38 6.31
CA ILE A 35 -9.95 10.52 5.04
C ILE A 35 -11.28 9.78 5.13
N PHE A 36 -11.27 8.53 5.60
CA PHE A 36 -12.49 7.72 5.76
C PHE A 36 -13.53 8.34 6.70
N THR A 37 -13.10 9.19 7.64
CA THR A 37 -13.99 9.89 8.57
C THR A 37 -14.42 11.28 8.10
N SER A 38 -13.95 11.73 6.93
CA SER A 38 -14.24 13.06 6.41
C SER A 38 -15.64 13.16 5.79
N GLU A 39 -16.09 14.40 5.57
CA GLU A 39 -17.36 14.66 4.88
C GLU A 39 -17.35 14.06 3.47
N PRO A 40 -18.50 13.63 2.90
CA PRO A 40 -18.53 12.88 1.65
C PRO A 40 -17.79 13.53 0.46
N ALA A 41 -17.89 14.85 0.33
CA ALA A 41 -17.18 15.58 -0.73
C ALA A 41 -15.66 15.64 -0.50
N GLN A 42 -15.22 15.71 0.77
CA GLN A 42 -13.81 15.70 1.12
C GLN A 42 -13.21 14.30 0.95
N PHE A 43 -13.98 13.26 1.30
CA PHE A 43 -13.62 11.87 1.08
C PHE A 43 -13.34 11.61 -0.41
N ALA A 44 -14.30 11.94 -1.28
CA ALA A 44 -14.16 11.72 -2.72
C ALA A 44 -12.94 12.48 -3.30
N ALA A 45 -12.77 13.75 -2.94
CA ALA A 45 -11.63 14.54 -3.41
C ALA A 45 -10.28 14.01 -2.89
N ALA A 46 -10.23 13.49 -1.66
CA ALA A 46 -9.04 12.92 -1.06
C ALA A 46 -8.69 11.54 -1.66
N GLU A 47 -9.68 10.71 -1.93
CA GLU A 47 -9.52 9.44 -2.66
C GLU A 47 -8.91 9.69 -4.04
N ASP A 48 -9.51 10.58 -4.83
CA ASP A 48 -8.99 11.02 -6.13
C ASP A 48 -7.54 11.55 -6.03
N ALA A 49 -7.26 12.36 -4.99
CA ALA A 49 -5.93 12.90 -4.76
C ALA A 49 -4.89 11.80 -4.46
N VAL A 50 -5.22 10.81 -3.62
CA VAL A 50 -4.31 9.68 -3.33
C VAL A 50 -4.01 8.89 -4.60
N ASN A 51 -5.03 8.60 -5.40
CA ASN A 51 -4.88 7.90 -6.67
C ASN A 51 -4.01 8.68 -7.66
N ALA A 52 -4.29 9.97 -7.85
CA ALA A 52 -3.53 10.83 -8.75
C ALA A 52 -2.07 11.01 -8.31
N LEU A 53 -1.83 11.21 -7.01
CA LEU A 53 -0.47 11.33 -6.45
C LEU A 53 0.30 10.02 -6.56
N GLY A 54 -0.38 8.88 -6.36
CA GLY A 54 0.21 7.56 -6.56
C GLY A 54 0.63 7.35 -8.02
N LEU A 55 -0.23 7.66 -8.99
CA LEU A 55 0.12 7.60 -10.41
C LEU A 55 1.30 8.51 -10.75
N LEU A 56 1.27 9.77 -10.28
CA LEU A 56 2.37 10.72 -10.47
C LEU A 56 3.69 10.21 -9.87
N ALA A 57 3.65 9.60 -8.69
CA ALA A 57 4.85 9.03 -8.07
C ALA A 57 5.37 7.84 -8.87
N MET A 58 4.49 6.96 -9.36
CA MET A 58 4.88 5.83 -10.20
C MET A 58 5.52 6.27 -11.52
N THR A 59 5.03 7.34 -12.18
CA THR A 59 5.67 7.87 -13.40
C THR A 59 7.04 8.50 -13.14
N ARG A 60 7.30 8.96 -11.92
CA ARG A 60 8.62 9.45 -11.48
C ARG A 60 9.56 8.33 -11.07
N ALA A 61 9.05 7.29 -10.42
CA ALA A 61 9.85 6.20 -9.84
C ALA A 61 10.23 5.13 -10.86
N PHE A 62 9.41 4.91 -11.89
CA PHE A 62 9.61 3.86 -12.88
C PHE A 62 9.82 4.44 -14.28
N THR A 63 10.56 3.72 -15.12
CA THR A 63 10.73 4.07 -16.53
C THR A 63 9.46 3.79 -17.36
N ALA A 64 9.34 4.42 -18.53
CA ALA A 64 8.17 4.26 -19.41
C ALA A 64 7.94 2.81 -19.90
N SER A 65 8.99 1.98 -19.94
CA SER A 65 8.90 0.57 -20.31
C SER A 65 8.55 -0.36 -19.15
N GLN A 66 8.70 0.08 -17.89
CA GLN A 66 8.40 -0.74 -16.74
C GLN A 66 6.89 -0.83 -16.52
N ARG A 67 6.47 -2.04 -16.15
CA ARG A 67 5.12 -2.35 -15.70
C ARG A 67 5.14 -2.82 -14.27
N LEU A 68 4.01 -2.67 -13.61
CA LEU A 68 3.75 -3.15 -12.27
C LEU A 68 2.76 -4.31 -12.35
N LEU A 69 2.93 -5.28 -11.46
CA LEU A 69 1.92 -6.28 -11.17
C LEU A 69 0.92 -5.66 -10.20
N VAL A 70 -0.35 -5.65 -10.58
CA VAL A 70 -1.46 -5.21 -9.73
C VAL A 70 -2.23 -6.42 -9.24
N LEU A 71 -2.39 -6.50 -7.92
CA LEU A 71 -3.16 -7.55 -7.25
C LEU A 71 -4.37 -6.92 -6.57
N ASP A 72 -5.52 -7.55 -6.78
CA ASP A 72 -6.73 -7.35 -6.00
C ASP A 72 -7.03 -8.68 -5.30
N TRP A 73 -7.17 -8.67 -3.98
CA TRP A 73 -7.18 -9.89 -3.20
C TRP A 73 -8.39 -10.77 -3.54
N GLN A 74 -8.14 -12.05 -3.86
CA GLN A 74 -9.12 -13.00 -4.43
C GLN A 74 -9.70 -12.64 -5.80
N HIS A 75 -9.19 -11.58 -6.44
CA HIS A 75 -9.58 -11.12 -7.77
C HIS A 75 -8.44 -11.33 -8.79
N PRO A 76 -8.69 -11.10 -10.10
CA PRO A 76 -7.65 -11.21 -11.12
C PRO A 76 -6.43 -10.32 -10.83
N CYS A 77 -5.33 -10.59 -11.53
CA CYS A 77 -4.15 -9.74 -11.50
C CYS A 77 -3.97 -9.07 -12.86
N TRP A 78 -3.38 -7.88 -12.88
CA TRP A 78 -3.16 -7.11 -14.09
C TRP A 78 -1.73 -6.65 -14.23
N TRP A 79 -1.30 -6.49 -15.48
CA TRP A 79 -0.14 -5.67 -15.78
C TRP A 79 -0.58 -4.23 -15.91
N PHE A 80 0.14 -3.34 -15.22
CA PHE A 80 -0.14 -1.92 -15.19
C PHE A 80 1.06 -1.13 -15.68
N TRP A 81 0.86 -0.19 -16.59
CA TRP A 81 1.91 0.69 -17.11
C TRP A 81 1.62 2.13 -16.66
N PRO A 82 2.30 2.64 -15.62
CA PRO A 82 1.99 3.97 -15.07
C PRO A 82 2.03 5.08 -16.12
N HIS A 83 3.03 5.04 -17.00
CA HIS A 83 3.19 6.04 -18.05
C HIS A 83 2.10 5.98 -19.12
N ARG A 84 1.54 4.79 -19.39
CA ARG A 84 0.40 4.66 -20.32
C ARG A 84 -0.89 5.11 -19.66
N GLN A 85 -1.10 4.75 -18.39
CA GLN A 85 -2.26 5.19 -17.60
C GLN A 85 -2.31 6.73 -17.54
N ALA A 86 -1.17 7.39 -17.36
CA ALA A 86 -1.09 8.85 -17.28
C ALA A 86 -1.35 9.58 -18.61
N LEU A 87 -1.33 8.86 -19.73
CA LEU A 87 -1.57 9.41 -21.08
C LEU A 87 -2.90 8.93 -21.67
N ASP A 88 -3.68 8.12 -20.93
CA ASP A 88 -4.99 7.67 -21.38
C ASP A 88 -6.00 8.81 -21.21
N ASP A 89 -6.76 9.09 -22.26
CA ASP A 89 -7.80 10.13 -22.29
C ASP A 89 -9.08 9.70 -21.51
N ASP A 90 -9.28 8.39 -21.32
CA ASP A 90 -10.34 7.80 -20.47
C ASP A 90 -9.72 6.73 -19.54
N PRO A 91 -8.86 7.13 -18.57
CA PRO A 91 -8.09 6.21 -17.78
C PRO A 91 -9.02 5.36 -16.89
N ARG A 92 -9.18 4.10 -17.24
CA ARG A 92 -9.93 3.13 -16.42
C ARG A 92 -8.97 2.39 -15.51
N TRP A 93 -9.10 2.62 -14.21
CA TRP A 93 -8.39 1.84 -13.22
C TRP A 93 -9.05 0.46 -13.10
N PRO A 94 -8.32 -0.65 -13.34
CA PRO A 94 -8.83 -1.95 -12.94
C PRO A 94 -8.98 -2.02 -11.42
N VAL A 95 -8.06 -1.37 -10.71
CA VAL A 95 -8.00 -1.22 -9.26
C VAL A 95 -7.31 0.09 -8.94
N GLU A 96 -7.81 0.82 -7.94
CA GLU A 96 -7.24 2.07 -7.48
C GLU A 96 -6.12 1.88 -6.45
N ILE A 97 -5.35 2.93 -6.15
CA ILE A 97 -4.28 2.88 -5.13
C ILE A 97 -4.90 3.02 -3.74
N PHE A 98 -5.95 3.83 -3.62
CA PHE A 98 -6.68 4.02 -2.38
C PHE A 98 -7.49 2.74 -2.03
N PRO A 99 -7.30 2.13 -0.85
CA PRO A 99 -7.91 0.83 -0.52
C PRO A 99 -9.36 0.96 -0.03
N ASN A 100 -10.27 1.36 -0.93
CA ASN A 100 -11.69 1.53 -0.63
C ASN A 100 -12.48 0.22 -0.78
N GLY A 101 -12.21 -0.75 0.10
CA GLY A 101 -13.05 -1.93 0.25
C GLY A 101 -12.37 -3.28 0.01
N ASP A 102 -11.20 -3.32 -0.62
CA ASP A 102 -10.36 -4.53 -0.74
C ASP A 102 -8.87 -4.21 -0.60
N TYR A 103 -8.03 -5.26 -0.57
CA TYR A 103 -6.58 -5.13 -0.60
C TYR A 103 -6.08 -4.91 -2.02
N TYR A 104 -5.44 -3.78 -2.23
CA TYR A 104 -4.83 -3.42 -3.50
C TYR A 104 -3.32 -3.38 -3.36
N VAL A 105 -2.62 -4.05 -4.26
CA VAL A 105 -1.16 -4.13 -4.24
C VAL A 105 -0.61 -3.75 -5.61
N PHE A 106 0.32 -2.81 -5.65
CA PHE A 106 1.12 -2.51 -6.84
C PHE A 106 2.56 -2.95 -6.57
N LEU A 107 3.12 -3.78 -7.44
CA LEU A 107 4.45 -4.36 -7.27
C LEU A 107 5.31 -4.16 -8.51
N SER A 108 6.56 -3.76 -8.33
CA SER A 108 7.57 -3.92 -9.38
C SER A 108 7.75 -5.41 -9.75
N GLU A 109 8.22 -5.70 -10.96
CA GLU A 109 8.39 -7.09 -11.43
C GLU A 109 9.36 -7.91 -10.56
N ASP A 110 10.33 -7.26 -9.93
CA ASP A 110 11.26 -7.85 -8.96
C ASP A 110 10.71 -7.87 -7.51
N MET A 111 9.50 -7.36 -7.29
CA MET A 111 8.77 -7.30 -6.02
C MET A 111 9.49 -6.52 -4.91
N THR A 112 10.46 -5.66 -5.25
CA THR A 112 11.24 -4.89 -4.28
C THR A 112 10.62 -3.54 -3.93
N THR A 113 9.76 -3.01 -4.79
CA THR A 113 9.18 -1.67 -4.67
C THR A 113 7.69 -1.71 -4.99
N GLY A 114 6.87 -1.03 -4.20
CA GLY A 114 5.43 -1.10 -4.38
C GLY A 114 4.59 -0.35 -3.36
N THR A 115 3.28 -0.58 -3.45
CA THR A 115 2.30 -0.16 -2.45
C THR A 115 1.44 -1.34 -2.01
N PHE A 116 0.97 -1.29 -0.76
CA PHE A 116 -0.01 -2.21 -0.20
C PHE A 116 -1.08 -1.41 0.55
N GLY A 117 -2.29 -1.37 -0.02
CA GLY A 117 -3.45 -0.75 0.58
C GLY A 117 -4.19 -1.75 1.47
N HIS A 118 -4.46 -1.38 2.73
CA HIS A 118 -5.19 -2.20 3.69
C HIS A 118 -6.52 -1.52 4.04
N PRO A 119 -7.68 -2.04 3.60
CA PRO A 119 -8.96 -1.37 3.76
C PRO A 119 -9.40 -1.29 5.23
N TRP A 120 -9.22 -2.38 5.99
CA TRP A 120 -9.63 -2.42 7.40
C TRP A 120 -8.67 -1.73 8.38
N GLU A 121 -7.36 -1.67 8.09
CA GLU A 121 -6.44 -0.80 8.86
C GLU A 121 -6.50 0.66 8.41
N GLN A 122 -7.14 0.93 7.26
CA GLN A 122 -7.20 2.22 6.58
C GLN A 122 -5.79 2.80 6.39
N THR A 123 -4.92 2.01 5.77
CA THR A 123 -3.52 2.40 5.56
C THR A 123 -3.04 2.13 4.14
N LEU A 124 -2.08 2.93 3.71
CA LEU A 124 -1.29 2.67 2.51
C LEU A 124 0.18 2.50 2.91
N CYS A 125 0.68 1.27 2.81
CA CYS A 125 2.10 0.98 2.98
C CYS A 125 2.81 1.22 1.65
N ILE A 126 3.85 2.06 1.66
CA ILE A 126 4.73 2.36 0.52
C ILE A 126 6.08 1.75 0.84
N PHE A 127 6.65 0.97 -0.07
CA PHE A 127 7.93 0.32 0.17
C PHE A 127 8.85 0.34 -1.04
N GLY A 128 10.15 0.20 -0.78
CA GLY A 128 11.21 0.37 -1.76
C GLY A 128 11.56 1.85 -1.98
N ASP A 129 12.86 2.16 -2.00
CA ASP A 129 13.38 3.53 -2.06
C ASP A 129 12.81 4.38 -3.22
N PRO A 130 12.59 3.85 -4.44
CA PRO A 130 12.06 4.66 -5.54
C PRO A 130 10.66 5.24 -5.25
N LEU A 131 9.76 4.45 -4.67
CA LEU A 131 8.42 4.92 -4.33
C LEU A 131 8.37 5.69 -3.01
N ILE A 132 9.17 5.30 -2.02
CA ILE A 132 9.25 6.06 -0.76
C ILE A 132 9.71 7.49 -1.03
N SER A 133 10.76 7.67 -1.83
CA SER A 133 11.31 9.00 -2.14
C SER A 133 10.37 9.89 -2.97
N THR A 134 9.44 9.30 -3.73
CA THR A 134 8.55 10.04 -4.64
C THR A 134 7.14 10.22 -4.09
N LEU A 135 6.55 9.19 -3.47
CA LEU A 135 5.15 9.21 -3.00
C LEU A 135 5.03 9.67 -1.55
N SER A 136 5.92 9.22 -0.66
CA SER A 136 5.79 9.53 0.77
C SER A 136 5.73 11.04 1.03
N PRO A 137 6.62 11.89 0.47
CA PRO A 137 6.57 13.33 0.73
C PRO A 137 5.28 14.01 0.22
N LEU A 138 4.70 13.49 -0.86
CA LEU A 138 3.44 14.02 -1.41
C LEU A 138 2.28 13.76 -0.46
N LEU A 139 2.19 12.53 0.06
CA LEU A 139 1.12 12.17 0.98
C LEU A 139 1.34 12.80 2.34
N THR A 140 2.52 12.72 2.96
CA THR A 140 2.74 13.19 4.34
C THR A 140 2.54 14.69 4.58
N SER A 141 2.21 15.46 3.55
CA SER A 141 1.78 16.85 3.69
C SER A 141 0.37 17.01 4.26
N TRP A 142 -0.48 15.96 4.25
CA TRP A 142 -1.87 16.06 4.72
C TRP A 142 -2.42 14.85 5.52
N PRO A 143 -2.18 13.56 5.20
CA PRO A 143 -2.45 12.46 6.13
C PRO A 143 -1.18 12.15 6.95
N PRO A 144 -1.33 11.69 8.21
CA PRO A 144 -0.19 11.42 9.06
C PRO A 144 0.53 10.12 8.69
N VAL A 145 1.81 10.02 9.06
CA VAL A 145 2.55 8.76 9.02
C VAL A 145 2.11 7.90 10.20
N LYS A 146 1.66 6.68 9.93
CA LYS A 146 1.33 5.68 10.96
C LYS A 146 2.58 4.96 11.44
N ARG A 147 3.43 4.55 10.50
CA ARG A 147 4.62 3.71 10.73
C ARG A 147 5.71 4.01 9.70
N ALA A 148 6.96 3.80 10.08
CA ALA A 148 8.09 3.83 9.18
C ALA A 148 9.11 2.76 9.59
N ARG A 149 9.72 2.08 8.60
CA ARG A 149 10.78 1.10 8.80
C ARG A 149 11.99 1.51 7.96
N SER A 150 13.09 1.79 8.64
CA SER A 150 14.42 1.95 8.04
C SER A 150 15.26 0.69 8.27
N PHE A 151 16.35 0.56 7.52
CA PHE A 151 17.39 -0.45 7.78
C PHE A 151 18.05 -0.29 9.16
#